data_AF-A0A851V0V7-F1
#
_entry.id   AF-A0A851V0V7-F1
#
_cell.length_a   1.000
_cell.length_b   1.000
_cell.length_c   1.000
_cell.angle_alpha   90.00
_cell.angle_beta   90.00
_cell.angle_gamma   90.00
#
_symmetry.space_group_name_H-M   'P 1'
#
loop_
_entity.id
_entity.type
_entity.pdbx_description
1 polymer ?
#
loop_
_entity_poly.entity_id
_entity_poly.type
_entity_poly.pdbx_seq_one_letter_code
_entity_poly.pdbx_strand_id
1 'polypeptide(L)'
;NIICSVVFGSRFDYDDERLLTIIHFINDNFKIMSSPWGEMYNIFPSVLDWIPGPHKRLFRNFGGMKDLIARSVREHQDSLDPNSPRDFIDCFLTKMAQEKQDPLSHFNMDTLLMTTHNLLFGGTETVGTTLRHAFLILMKYPKVQ
;
A
#
# COMPACT_ATOMS: atom_id res chain seq x y z
N ASN A 1 10.51 -0.59 -3.21
CA ASN A 1 11.72 -1.33 -2.77
C ASN A 1 12.04 -1.23 -1.28
N ILE A 2 12.32 -0.07 -0.67
CA ILE A 2 12.65 -0.03 0.78
C ILE A 2 11.48 -0.56 1.63
N ILE A 3 10.28 0.00 1.46
CA ILE A 3 9.10 -0.48 2.20
C ILE A 3 8.73 -1.91 1.82
N CYS A 4 8.91 -2.30 0.55
CA CYS A 4 8.72 -3.67 0.09
C CYS A 4 9.60 -4.67 0.84
N SER A 5 10.88 -4.35 1.11
CA SER A 5 11.74 -5.25 1.87
C SER A 5 11.35 -5.37 3.33
N VAL A 6 10.74 -4.33 3.91
CA VAL A 6 10.21 -4.37 5.28
C VAL A 6 8.91 -5.18 5.34
N VAL A 7 8.08 -5.06 4.31
CA VAL A 7 6.74 -5.67 4.26
C VAL A 7 6.77 -7.12 3.81
N PHE A 8 7.49 -7.43 2.73
CA PHE A 8 7.50 -8.72 2.03
C PHE A 8 8.84 -9.46 2.14
N GLY A 9 9.77 -8.96 2.96
CA GLY A 9 11.09 -9.56 3.13
C GLY A 9 12.00 -9.52 1.89
N SER A 10 11.54 -8.90 0.80
CA SER A 10 12.17 -8.99 -0.51
C SER A 10 12.28 -7.64 -1.21
N ARG A 11 13.33 -7.50 -2.01
CA ARG A 11 13.51 -6.40 -2.95
C ARG A 11 13.13 -6.90 -4.33
N PHE A 12 12.38 -6.09 -5.05
CA PHE A 12 11.98 -6.38 -6.43
C PHE A 12 12.96 -5.73 -7.39
N ASP A 13 13.19 -6.38 -8.53
CA ASP A 13 13.83 -5.74 -9.67
C ASP A 13 12.95 -4.59 -10.16
N TYR A 14 13.58 -3.56 -10.76
CA TYR A 14 12.86 -2.38 -11.21
C TYR A 14 11.86 -2.68 -12.34
N ASP A 15 12.10 -3.75 -13.10
CA ASP A 15 11.23 -4.23 -14.18
C ASP A 15 10.24 -5.31 -13.72
N ASP A 16 10.21 -5.66 -12.43
CA ASP A 16 9.26 -6.64 -11.88
C ASP A 16 7.82 -6.13 -12.02
N GLU A 17 6.97 -6.91 -12.70
CA GLU A 17 5.59 -6.53 -13.00
C GLU A 17 4.74 -6.30 -11.74
N ARG A 18 5.00 -7.02 -10.64
CA ARG A 18 4.27 -6.84 -9.39
C ARG A 18 4.62 -5.50 -8.76
N LEU A 19 5.91 -5.15 -8.72
CA LEU A 19 6.35 -3.85 -8.22
C LEU A 19 5.75 -2.71 -9.07
N LEU A 20 5.83 -2.81 -10.39
CA LEU A 20 5.27 -1.81 -11.30
C LEU A 20 3.76 -1.67 -11.12
N THR A 21 3.03 -2.78 -10.94
CA THR A 21 1.59 -2.76 -10.68
C THR A 21 1.26 -2.09 -9.35
N ILE A 22 2.02 -2.38 -8.28
CA ILE A 22 1.84 -1.73 -6.96
C ILE A 22 2.04 -0.21 -7.10
N ILE A 23 3.14 0.20 -7.73
CA ILE A 23 3.45 1.62 -7.96
C ILE A 23 2.35 2.28 -8.79
N HIS A 24 1.85 1.61 -9.83
CA HIS A 24 0.78 2.14 -10.68
C HIS A 24 -0.51 2.41 -9.89
N PHE A 25 -0.97 1.44 -9.11
CA PHE A 25 -2.17 1.60 -8.28
C PHE A 25 -2.01 2.74 -7.26
N ILE A 26 -0.87 2.79 -6.57
CA ILE A 26 -0.60 3.85 -5.58
C ILE A 26 -0.62 5.23 -6.24
N ASN A 27 0.07 5.40 -7.37
CA ASN A 27 0.15 6.66 -8.09
C ASN A 27 -1.22 7.11 -8.65
N ASP A 28 -1.99 6.20 -9.27
CA ASP A 28 -3.32 6.54 -9.81
C ASP A 28 -4.28 6.89 -8.67
N ASN A 29 -4.25 6.16 -7.55
CA ASN A 29 -5.05 6.46 -6.37
C ASN A 29 -4.72 7.84 -5.80
N PHE A 30 -3.44 8.15 -5.63
CA PHE A 30 -3.01 9.45 -5.12
C PHE A 30 -3.48 10.59 -6.02
N LYS A 31 -3.35 10.46 -7.34
CA LYS A 31 -3.87 11.45 -8.31
C LYS A 31 -5.38 11.64 -8.21
N ILE A 32 -6.15 10.55 -8.07
CA ILE A 32 -7.61 10.64 -7.94
C ILE A 32 -7.97 11.32 -6.62
N MET A 33 -7.36 10.92 -5.52
CA MET A 33 -7.62 11.46 -4.19
C MET A 33 -7.30 12.95 -4.11
N SER A 34 -6.19 13.40 -4.73
CA SER A 34 -5.81 14.82 -4.78
C SER A 34 -6.52 15.64 -5.87
N SER A 35 -7.48 15.06 -6.58
CA SER A 35 -8.24 15.76 -7.63
C SER A 35 -9.48 16.46 -7.05
N PRO A 36 -10.03 17.49 -7.73
CA PRO A 36 -11.30 18.10 -7.32
C PRO A 36 -12.44 17.10 -7.20
N TRP A 37 -12.44 16.04 -8.02
CA TRP A 37 -13.42 14.96 -7.91
C TRP A 37 -13.21 14.12 -6.64
N GLY A 38 -11.96 13.82 -6.30
CA GLY A 38 -11.62 13.09 -5.08
C GLY A 38 -12.10 13.81 -3.83
N GLU A 39 -11.83 15.12 -3.76
CA GLU A 39 -12.32 15.98 -2.67
C GLU A 39 -13.85 16.01 -2.60
N MET A 40 -14.53 16.13 -3.75
CA MET A 40 -15.99 16.12 -3.79
C MET A 40 -16.57 14.78 -3.31
N TYR A 41 -15.95 13.66 -3.70
CA TYR A 41 -16.33 12.32 -3.23
C TYR A 41 -16.13 12.17 -1.72
N ASN A 42 -15.04 12.72 -1.17
CA ASN A 42 -14.78 12.70 0.26
C ASN A 42 -15.86 13.45 1.07
N ILE A 43 -16.42 14.54 0.53
CA ILE A 43 -17.46 15.33 1.19
C ILE A 43 -18.86 14.72 0.99
N PHE A 44 -19.17 14.22 -0.21
CA PHE A 44 -20.51 13.75 -0.59
C PHE A 44 -20.52 12.32 -1.15
N PRO A 45 -20.03 11.31 -0.41
CA PRO A 45 -19.90 9.95 -0.94
C PRO A 45 -21.25 9.33 -1.30
N SER A 46 -22.26 9.47 -0.44
CA SER A 46 -23.58 8.85 -0.63
C SER A 46 -24.32 9.34 -1.88
N VAL A 47 -24.01 10.54 -2.37
CA VAL A 47 -24.58 11.09 -3.61
C VAL A 47 -23.76 10.61 -4.80
N LEU A 48 -22.44 10.72 -4.71
CA LEU A 48 -21.54 10.41 -5.82
C LEU A 48 -21.40 8.91 -6.10
N ASP A 49 -21.72 8.05 -5.12
CA ASP A 49 -21.74 6.59 -5.31
C ASP A 49 -22.70 6.13 -6.41
N TRP A 50 -23.74 6.91 -6.71
CA TRP A 50 -24.71 6.62 -7.77
C TRP A 50 -24.25 7.08 -9.15
N ILE A 51 -23.18 7.87 -9.23
CA ILE A 51 -22.72 8.53 -10.45
C ILE A 51 -21.46 7.81 -10.97
N PRO A 52 -21.26 7.65 -12.28
CA PRO A 52 -19.97 7.18 -12.80
C PRO A 52 -18.87 8.20 -12.51
N GLY A 53 -17.65 7.73 -12.22
CA GLY A 53 -16.53 8.63 -11.99
C GLY A 53 -15.24 7.93 -11.58
N PRO A 54 -14.14 8.69 -11.42
CA PRO A 54 -12.83 8.15 -11.09
C PRO A 54 -12.78 7.47 -9.72
N HIS A 55 -13.70 7.79 -8.79
CA HIS A 55 -13.84 7.09 -7.52
C HIS A 55 -14.12 5.58 -7.69
N LYS A 56 -14.85 5.16 -8.74
CA LYS A 56 -15.02 3.72 -9.04
C LYS A 56 -13.70 3.06 -9.41
N ARG A 57 -12.81 3.77 -10.13
CA ARG A 57 -11.46 3.30 -10.44
C ARG A 57 -10.59 3.24 -9.19
N LEU A 58 -10.69 4.23 -8.30
CA LEU A 58 -10.03 4.24 -6.99
C LEU A 58 -10.35 2.94 -6.23
N PHE A 59 -11.64 2.61 -6.05
CA PHE A 59 -12.04 1.38 -5.35
C PHE A 59 -11.60 0.10 -6.05
N ARG A 60 -11.61 0.07 -7.39
CA ARG A 60 -11.09 -1.07 -8.16
C ARG A 60 -9.58 -1.26 -7.91
N ASN A 61 -8.80 -0.18 -7.89
CA ASN A 61 -7.38 -0.23 -7.61
C ASN A 61 -7.12 -0.69 -6.16
N PHE A 62 -7.91 -0.24 -5.19
CA PHE A 62 -7.87 -0.75 -3.81
C PHE A 62 -8.11 -2.27 -3.75
N GLY A 63 -9.12 -2.78 -4.48
CA GLY A 63 -9.37 -4.21 -4.60
C GLY A 63 -8.18 -4.97 -5.18
N GLY A 64 -7.64 -4.49 -6.32
CA GLY A 64 -6.46 -5.10 -6.95
C GLY A 64 -5.22 -5.12 -6.05
N MET A 65 -5.01 -4.06 -5.27
CA MET A 65 -3.93 -4.02 -4.26
C MET A 65 -4.17 -5.02 -3.14
N LYS A 66 -5.40 -5.11 -2.61
CA LYS A 66 -5.77 -6.09 -1.58
C LYS A 66 -5.51 -7.52 -2.07
N ASP A 67 -5.82 -7.82 -3.33
CA ASP A 67 -5.58 -9.14 -3.93
C ASP A 67 -4.08 -9.47 -4.08
N LEU A 68 -3.25 -8.49 -4.48
CA LEU A 68 -1.80 -8.64 -4.55
C LEU A 68 -1.18 -8.92 -3.18
N ILE A 69 -1.60 -8.16 -2.17
CA ILE A 69 -1.15 -8.34 -0.79
C ILE A 69 -1.62 -9.71 -0.29
N ALA A 70 -2.88 -10.09 -0.53
CA ALA A 70 -3.41 -11.38 -0.11
C ALA A 70 -2.68 -12.57 -0.74
N ARG A 71 -2.22 -12.45 -2.00
CA ARG A 71 -1.32 -13.43 -2.62
C ARG A 71 -0.01 -13.54 -1.84
N SER A 72 0.64 -12.41 -1.57
CA SER A 72 1.90 -12.39 -0.82
C SER A 72 1.72 -12.97 0.59
N VAL A 73 0.63 -12.64 1.29
CA VAL A 73 0.33 -13.20 2.62
C VAL A 73 0.19 -14.71 2.58
N ARG A 74 -0.44 -15.29 1.55
CA ARG A 74 -0.52 -16.76 1.39
C ARG A 74 0.87 -17.38 1.22
N GLU A 75 1.73 -16.79 0.38
CA GLU A 75 3.11 -17.24 0.21
C GLU A 75 3.89 -17.22 1.54
N HIS A 76 3.63 -16.22 2.39
CA HIS A 76 4.24 -16.14 3.73
C HIS A 76 3.68 -17.21 4.67
N GLN A 77 2.36 -17.45 4.65
CA GLN A 77 1.73 -18.51 5.45
C GLN A 77 2.28 -19.90 5.11
N ASP A 78 2.51 -20.19 3.83
CA ASP A 78 3.03 -21.48 3.36
C ASP A 78 4.48 -21.74 3.82
N SER A 79 5.23 -20.69 4.13
CA SER A 79 6.66 -20.73 4.46
C SER A 79 6.99 -20.14 5.84
N LEU A 80 5.98 -19.94 6.69
CA LEU A 80 6.11 -19.26 7.97
C LEU A 80 6.91 -20.12 8.97
N ASP A 81 7.99 -19.56 9.52
CA ASP A 81 8.66 -20.07 10.72
C ASP A 81 8.39 -19.10 11.89
N PRO A 82 7.56 -19.49 12.88
CA PRO A 82 7.25 -18.65 14.03
C PRO A 82 8.47 -18.26 14.88
N ASN A 83 9.59 -19.00 14.78
CA ASN A 83 10.81 -18.71 15.54
C ASN A 83 11.75 -17.73 14.82
N SER A 84 11.52 -17.48 13.53
CA SER A 84 12.38 -16.66 12.69
C SER A 84 11.55 -15.83 11.68
N PRO A 85 10.75 -14.86 12.16
CA PRO A 85 9.95 -14.01 11.28
C PRO A 85 10.84 -13.17 10.36
N ARG A 86 10.55 -13.19 9.06
CA ARG A 86 11.39 -12.55 8.02
C ARG A 86 11.10 -11.07 7.84
N ASP A 87 9.86 -10.66 8.06
CA ASP A 87 9.33 -9.35 7.70
C ASP A 87 8.04 -9.02 8.48
N PHE A 88 7.43 -7.88 8.14
CA PHE A 88 6.20 -7.42 8.76
C PHE A 88 5.06 -8.46 8.67
N ILE A 89 4.89 -9.12 7.53
CA ILE A 89 3.79 -10.08 7.34
C ILE A 89 3.98 -11.27 8.27
N ASP A 90 5.18 -11.85 8.33
CA ASP A 90 5.48 -12.95 9.24
C ASP A 90 5.30 -12.56 10.71
N CYS A 91 5.76 -11.36 11.09
CA CYS A 91 5.57 -10.83 12.43
C CYS A 91 4.08 -10.73 12.79
N PHE A 92 3.27 -10.21 11.87
CA PHE A 92 1.84 -10.05 12.07
C PHE A 92 1.12 -11.39 12.14
N LEU A 93 1.45 -12.34 11.25
CA LEU A 93 0.90 -13.70 11.25
C LEU A 93 1.22 -14.43 12.55
N THR A 94 2.46 -14.31 13.04
CA THR A 94 2.89 -14.88 14.32
C THR A 94 2.09 -14.30 15.49
N LYS A 95 1.91 -12.97 15.49
CA LYS A 95 1.11 -12.28 16.52
C LYS A 95 -0.37 -12.67 16.48
N MET A 96 -0.94 -12.78 15.28
CA MET A 96 -2.31 -13.26 15.05
C MET A 96 -2.50 -14.69 15.56
N ALA A 97 -1.50 -15.57 15.42
CA ALA A 97 -1.58 -16.93 15.97
C ALA A 97 -1.52 -16.93 17.51
N GLN A 98 -0.70 -16.08 18.13
CA GLN A 98 -0.59 -15.95 19.59
C GLN A 98 -1.89 -15.45 20.24
N GLU A 99 -2.63 -14.56 19.55
CA GLU A 99 -3.86 -13.95 20.07
C GLU A 99 -5.14 -14.64 19.57
N LYS A 100 -5.04 -15.82 18.94
CA LYS A 100 -6.18 -16.51 18.32
C LYS A 100 -7.34 -16.79 19.28
N GLN A 101 -7.08 -16.90 20.59
CA GLN A 101 -8.09 -17.16 21.62
C GLN A 101 -8.69 -15.88 22.23
N ASP A 102 -8.15 -14.71 21.92
CA ASP A 102 -8.65 -13.43 22.43
C ASP A 102 -9.76 -12.91 21.48
N PRO A 103 -11.03 -12.89 21.91
CA PRO A 103 -12.13 -12.38 21.09
C PRO A 103 -12.06 -10.86 20.86
N LEU A 104 -11.24 -10.13 21.62
CA LEU A 104 -11.01 -8.70 21.48
C LEU A 104 -9.78 -8.36 20.62
N SER A 105 -9.07 -9.37 20.10
CA SER A 105 -7.88 -9.13 19.30
C SER A 105 -8.19 -8.40 18.00
N HIS A 106 -7.37 -7.39 17.69
CA HIS A 106 -7.40 -6.68 16.43
C HIS A 106 -6.49 -7.32 15.36
N PHE A 107 -5.72 -8.36 15.72
CA PHE A 107 -4.88 -9.09 14.80
C PHE A 107 -5.74 -10.12 14.05
N ASN A 108 -6.25 -9.71 12.89
CA ASN A 108 -6.99 -10.56 11.98
C ASN A 108 -6.54 -10.30 10.54
N MET A 109 -7.04 -11.12 9.61
CA MET A 109 -6.62 -11.07 8.22
C MET A 109 -6.94 -9.73 7.55
N ASP A 110 -8.10 -9.13 7.83
CA ASP A 110 -8.44 -7.83 7.23
C ASP A 110 -7.53 -6.71 7.74
N THR A 111 -7.20 -6.70 9.04
CA THR A 111 -6.23 -5.75 9.60
C THR A 111 -4.84 -5.95 8.97
N LEU A 112 -4.38 -7.18 8.77
CA LEU A 112 -3.12 -7.48 8.10
C LEU A 112 -3.07 -6.88 6.69
N LEU A 113 -4.09 -7.18 5.88
CA LEU A 113 -4.16 -6.70 4.50
C LEU A 113 -4.21 -5.17 4.42
N MET A 114 -5.05 -4.54 5.26
CA MET A 114 -5.20 -3.08 5.27
C MET A 114 -3.98 -2.36 5.84
N THR A 115 -3.34 -2.91 6.86
CA THR A 115 -2.11 -2.31 7.42
C THR A 115 -0.96 -2.41 6.43
N THR A 116 -0.84 -3.55 5.76
CA THR A 116 0.13 -3.74 4.68
C THR A 116 -0.09 -2.75 3.54
N HIS A 117 -1.35 -2.56 3.12
CA HIS A 117 -1.72 -1.56 2.14
C HIS A 117 -1.30 -0.15 2.57
N ASN A 118 -1.60 0.23 3.81
CA ASN A 118 -1.26 1.56 4.35
C ASN A 118 0.25 1.81 4.38
N LEU A 119 1.03 0.80 4.79
CA LEU A 119 2.49 0.88 4.80
C LEU A 119 3.03 1.10 3.39
N LEU A 120 2.57 0.32 2.41
CA LEU A 120 3.00 0.47 1.01
C LEU A 120 2.62 1.82 0.43
N PHE A 121 1.37 2.26 0.62
CA PHE A 121 0.87 3.53 0.10
C PHE A 121 1.64 4.72 0.70
N GLY A 122 1.69 4.79 2.03
CA GLY A 122 2.36 5.87 2.76
C GLY A 122 3.85 5.93 2.49
N GLY A 123 4.52 4.77 2.48
CA GLY A 123 5.98 4.68 2.31
C GLY A 123 6.49 4.85 0.87
N THR A 124 5.61 4.73 -0.14
CA THR A 124 6.04 4.81 -1.55
C THR A 124 5.77 6.17 -2.15
N GLU A 125 4.52 6.64 -2.12
CA GLU A 125 4.11 7.80 -2.91
C GLU A 125 4.67 9.11 -2.35
N THR A 126 4.59 9.28 -1.03
CA THR A 126 4.99 10.53 -0.36
C THR A 126 6.47 10.82 -0.60
N VAL A 127 7.34 9.85 -0.28
CA VAL A 127 8.79 9.97 -0.45
C VAL A 127 9.15 10.08 -1.92
N GLY A 128 8.54 9.27 -2.80
CA GLY A 128 8.79 9.32 -4.24
C GLY A 128 8.45 10.70 -4.84
N THR A 129 7.28 11.24 -4.52
CA THR A 129 6.83 12.55 -5.00
C THR A 129 7.65 13.69 -4.40
N THR A 130 8.04 13.61 -3.12
CA THR A 130 8.95 14.60 -2.49
C THR A 130 10.31 14.61 -3.18
N LEU A 131 10.94 13.47 -3.42
CA LEU A 131 12.23 13.40 -4.10
C LEU A 131 12.15 13.94 -5.52
N ARG A 132 11.10 13.60 -6.27
CA ARG A 132 10.87 14.15 -7.62
C ARG A 132 10.77 15.67 -7.61
N HIS A 133 10.04 16.25 -6.65
CA HIS A 133 9.95 17.70 -6.50
C HIS A 133 11.26 18.33 -6.03
N ALA A 134 11.97 17.69 -5.10
CA ALA A 134 13.26 18.17 -4.62
C ALA A 134 14.26 18.29 -5.77
N PHE A 135 14.39 17.25 -6.62
CA PHE A 135 15.27 17.33 -7.79
C PHE A 135 14.82 18.40 -8.80
N LEU A 136 13.51 18.56 -9.02
CA LEU A 136 12.99 19.63 -9.88
C LEU A 136 13.36 21.02 -9.35
N ILE A 137 13.29 21.22 -8.02
CA ILE A 137 13.68 22.47 -7.37
C ILE A 137 15.20 22.69 -7.49
N LEU A 138 16.03 21.67 -7.25
CA LEU A 138 17.48 21.79 -7.38
C LEU A 138 17.91 22.17 -8.81
N MET A 139 17.28 21.59 -9.84
CA MET A 139 17.52 21.97 -11.24
C MET A 139 17.13 23.42 -11.54
N LYS A 140 16.06 23.93 -10.90
CA LYS A 140 15.62 25.33 -11.05
C LYS A 140 16.55 26.32 -10.34
N TYR A 141 17.21 25.90 -9.26
CA TYR A 141 18.10 26.73 -8.46
C TYR A 141 19.51 26.12 -8.35
N PRO A 142 20.33 26.12 -9.44
CA PRO A 142 21.64 25.45 -9.46
C PRO A 142 22.66 25.96 -8.44
N LYS A 143 22.45 27.15 -7.87
CA LYS A 143 23.31 27.71 -6.81
C LYS A 143 23.07 27.09 -5.43
N VAL A 144 21.94 26.40 -5.24
CA VAL A 144 21.56 25.71 -4.01
C VAL A 144 21.92 24.21 -4.07
N GLN A 145 22.00 23.66 -5.28
CA GLN A 145 22.48 22.29 -5.54
C GLN A 145 23.95 22.12 -5.14
#